data_AF-A0A7X7MW07-F1
#
_entry.id   AF-A0A7X7MW07-F1
#
_cell.length_a   1.000
_cell.length_b   1.000
_cell.length_c   1.000
_cell.angle_alpha   90.00
_cell.angle_beta   90.00
_cell.angle_gamma   90.00
#
_symmetry.space_group_name_H-M   'P 1'
#
loop_
_entity.id
_entity.type
_entity.pdbx_description
1 polymer ?
#
loop_
_entity_poly.entity_id
_entity_poly.type
_entity_poly.pdbx_seq_one_letter_code
_entity_poly.pdbx_strand_id
1 'polypeptide(L)'
;IVWGLWHLPVDFFYYSPDAGLVAAVSQQITCITLGIFFAYAYMKTNNIWVPVILHFLNNNLIPVLSGNNSADVLKNQQMAWSDLPLALLLNGIVFGLFILSKEFSEKKILNESHDELPDQAETP
;
A
#
# COMPACT_ATOMS: atom_id res chain seq x y z
N ILE A 1 3.13 7.44 0.60
CA ILE A 1 3.40 8.36 1.75
C ILE A 1 2.10 8.80 2.40
N VAL A 2 1.25 9.62 1.74
CA VAL A 2 -0.01 10.14 2.31
C VAL A 2 -0.88 9.06 2.97
N TRP A 3 -1.02 7.89 2.32
CA TRP A 3 -1.79 6.78 2.88
C TRP A 3 -1.22 6.24 4.21
N GLY A 4 0.10 6.19 4.37
CA GLY A 4 0.72 5.79 5.65
C GLY A 4 0.47 6.83 6.74
N LEU A 5 0.65 8.11 6.43
CA LEU A 5 0.37 9.21 7.38
C LEU A 5 -1.10 9.28 7.81
N TRP A 6 -2.02 8.83 6.97
CA TRP A 6 -3.45 8.75 7.31
C TRP A 6 -3.73 7.80 8.49
N HIS A 7 -2.87 6.81 8.74
CA HIS A 7 -3.04 5.85 9.85
C HIS A 7 -2.52 6.35 11.19
N LEU A 8 -1.85 7.50 11.26
CA LEU A 8 -1.28 8.01 12.52
C LEU A 8 -2.30 8.05 13.69
N PRO A 9 -3.55 8.49 13.53
CA PRO A 9 -4.50 8.46 14.64
C PRO A 9 -4.77 7.03 15.16
N VAL A 10 -4.87 6.04 14.27
CA VAL A 10 -5.17 4.67 14.70
C VAL A 10 -3.96 4.00 15.34
N ASP A 11 -2.75 4.26 14.85
CA ASP A 11 -1.52 3.69 15.41
C ASP A 11 -1.25 4.17 16.84
N PHE A 12 -1.44 5.46 17.09
CA PHE A 12 -1.18 6.08 18.40
C PHE A 12 -2.32 5.92 19.41
N PHE A 13 -3.57 5.79 18.97
CA PHE A 13 -4.72 5.81 19.87
C PHE A 13 -5.51 4.49 19.94
N TYR A 14 -5.28 3.54 19.03
CA TYR A 14 -6.08 2.30 18.96
C TYR A 14 -5.23 1.02 18.88
N TYR A 15 -4.31 0.91 17.92
CA TYR A 15 -3.53 -0.32 17.71
C TYR A 15 -2.38 -0.46 18.70
N SER A 16 -1.58 0.58 18.90
CA SER A 16 -0.36 0.51 19.70
C SER A 16 -0.11 1.78 20.51
N PRO A 17 -0.92 2.12 21.52
CA PRO A 17 -0.72 3.34 22.31
C PRO A 17 0.68 3.45 22.95
N ASP A 18 1.25 2.32 23.37
CA ASP A 18 2.57 2.26 24.01
C ASP A 18 3.74 2.15 23.01
N ALA A 19 3.46 1.90 21.72
CA ALA A 19 4.45 1.71 20.66
C ALA A 19 4.13 2.50 19.39
N GLY A 20 3.36 3.60 19.50
CA GLY A 20 2.75 4.30 18.37
C GLY A 20 3.75 4.78 17.31
N LEU A 21 4.96 5.18 17.72
CA LEU A 21 6.03 5.56 16.78
C LEU A 21 6.54 4.37 15.95
N VAL A 22 6.77 3.21 16.59
CA VAL A 22 7.23 2.01 15.88
C VAL A 22 6.12 1.53 14.95
N ALA A 23 4.88 1.52 15.43
CA ALA A 23 3.71 1.19 14.64
C ALA A 23 3.56 2.11 13.42
N ALA A 24 3.68 3.42 13.60
CA ALA A 24 3.60 4.40 12.51
C ALA A 24 4.69 4.19 11.46
N VAL A 25 5.93 3.86 11.86
CA VAL A 25 7.01 3.56 10.90
C VAL A 25 6.72 2.26 10.16
N SER A 26 6.29 1.22 10.86
CA SER A 26 5.89 -0.07 10.26
C SER A 26 4.74 0.09 9.26
N GLN A 27 3.73 0.88 9.64
CA GLN A 27 2.59 1.21 8.79
C GLN A 27 3.02 2.03 7.58
N GLN A 28 3.96 2.96 7.75
CA GLN A 28 4.49 3.75 6.65
C GLN A 28 5.23 2.87 5.62
N ILE A 29 6.03 1.91 6.08
CA ILE A 29 6.69 0.91 5.24
C ILE A 29 5.63 0.14 4.44
N THR A 30 4.66 -0.43 5.14
CA THR A 30 3.60 -1.27 4.56
C THR A 30 2.76 -0.50 3.53
N CYS A 31 2.33 0.72 3.83
CA CYS A 31 1.54 1.53 2.91
C CYS A 31 2.33 1.97 1.67
N ILE A 32 3.65 2.17 1.77
CA ILE A 32 4.48 2.51 0.59
C ILE A 32 4.60 1.29 -0.33
N THR A 33 4.97 0.14 0.23
CA THR A 33 5.20 -1.08 -0.57
C THR A 33 3.90 -1.61 -1.18
N LEU A 34 2.79 -1.63 -0.42
CA LEU A 34 1.48 -1.97 -0.97
C LEU A 34 0.99 -0.93 -1.98
N GLY A 35 1.27 0.36 -1.76
CA GLY A 35 0.94 1.40 -2.72
C GLY A 35 1.59 1.17 -4.09
N ILE A 36 2.86 0.76 -4.10
CA ILE A 36 3.58 0.35 -5.33
C ILE A 36 2.86 -0.82 -5.99
N PHE A 37 2.54 -1.87 -5.22
CA PHE A 37 1.88 -3.06 -5.76
C PHE A 37 0.46 -2.77 -6.28
N PHE A 38 -0.31 -1.93 -5.60
CA PHE A 38 -1.67 -1.57 -6.03
C PHE A 38 -1.65 -0.72 -7.29
N ALA A 39 -0.71 0.22 -7.41
CA ALA A 39 -0.49 0.97 -8.63
C ALA A 39 -0.12 0.03 -9.79
N TYR A 40 0.80 -0.92 -9.56
CA TYR A 40 1.11 -1.97 -10.53
C TYR A 40 -0.15 -2.76 -10.94
N ALA A 41 -0.90 -3.28 -9.97
CA ALA A 41 -2.09 -4.09 -10.22
C ALA A 41 -3.13 -3.32 -11.03
N TYR A 42 -3.34 -2.05 -10.72
CA TYR A 42 -4.18 -1.16 -11.50
C TYR A 42 -3.66 -0.99 -12.93
N MET A 43 -2.41 -0.55 -13.12
CA MET A 43 -1.84 -0.34 -14.46
C MET A 43 -1.80 -1.61 -15.31
N LYS A 44 -1.69 -2.77 -14.67
CA LYS A 44 -1.66 -4.07 -15.33
C LYS A 44 -3.04 -4.51 -15.82
N THR A 45 -4.08 -4.21 -15.04
CA THR A 45 -5.44 -4.72 -15.27
C THR A 45 -6.39 -3.67 -15.84
N ASN A 46 -6.00 -2.40 -15.76
CA ASN A 46 -6.82 -1.22 -16.02
C ASN A 46 -8.19 -1.29 -15.32
N ASN A 47 -8.20 -1.81 -14.09
CA ASN A 47 -9.43 -2.07 -13.33
C ASN A 47 -9.28 -1.63 -11.88
N ILE A 48 -10.09 -0.65 -11.47
CA ILE A 48 -10.08 -0.09 -10.12
C ILE A 48 -10.57 -1.08 -9.05
N TRP A 49 -11.37 -2.09 -9.41
CA TRP A 49 -11.85 -3.08 -8.46
C TRP A 49 -10.75 -4.02 -7.95
N VAL A 50 -9.69 -4.21 -8.74
CA VAL A 50 -8.54 -5.03 -8.33
C VAL A 50 -7.84 -4.45 -7.08
N PRO A 51 -7.35 -3.19 -7.07
CA PRO A 51 -6.77 -2.60 -5.87
C PRO A 51 -7.79 -2.43 -4.73
N VAL A 52 -9.08 -2.23 -5.02
CA VAL A 52 -10.13 -2.18 -3.98
C VAL A 52 -10.23 -3.51 -3.23
N ILE A 53 -10.30 -4.63 -3.95
CA ILE A 53 -10.34 -5.97 -3.34
C ILE A 53 -9.06 -6.25 -2.57
N LEU A 54 -7.90 -5.93 -3.13
CA LEU A 54 -6.61 -6.12 -2.46
C LEU A 54 -6.51 -5.30 -1.16
N HIS A 55 -6.99 -4.05 -1.17
CA HIS A 55 -7.05 -3.22 0.03
C HIS A 55 -7.99 -3.81 1.09
N PHE A 56 -9.17 -4.27 0.67
CA PHE A 56 -10.11 -4.93 1.58
C PHE A 56 -9.49 -6.17 2.23
N LEU A 57 -8.80 -7.01 1.45
CA LEU A 57 -8.11 -8.18 1.97
C LEU A 57 -7.00 -7.81 2.96
N ASN A 58 -6.21 -6.77 2.66
CA ASN A 58 -5.16 -6.30 3.57
C ASN A 58 -5.71 -5.87 4.94
N ASN A 59 -6.81 -5.12 4.96
CA ASN A 59 -7.39 -4.63 6.21
C ASN A 59 -8.01 -5.72 7.08
N ASN A 60 -8.38 -6.86 6.47
CA ASN A 60 -9.03 -7.96 7.16
C ASN A 60 -8.10 -9.17 7.39
N LEU A 61 -6.83 -9.08 7.01
CA LEU A 61 -5.92 -10.21 7.04
C LEU A 61 -5.65 -10.70 8.48
N ILE A 62 -5.48 -9.79 9.45
CA ILE A 62 -5.21 -10.16 10.85
C ILE A 62 -6.40 -10.91 11.49
N PRO A 63 -7.67 -10.43 11.41
CA PRO A 63 -8.82 -11.18 11.90
C PRO A 63 -8.97 -12.56 11.23
N VAL A 64 -8.75 -12.65 9.92
CA VAL A 64 -8.84 -13.90 9.17
C VAL A 64 -7.77 -14.90 9.60
N LEU A 65 -6.51 -14.47 9.73
CA LEU A 65 -5.40 -15.34 10.12
C LEU A 65 -5.45 -15.76 11.60
N SER A 66 -5.96 -14.90 12.46
CA SER A 66 -6.14 -15.22 13.89
C SER A 66 -7.35 -16.11 14.18
N GLY A 67 -8.24 -16.31 13.19
CA GLY A 67 -9.50 -17.02 13.37
C GLY A 67 -10.47 -16.31 14.34
N ASN A 68 -10.21 -15.05 14.67
CA ASN A 68 -10.95 -14.29 15.66
C ASN A 68 -11.38 -12.93 15.08
N ASN A 69 -12.69 -12.78 14.90
CA ASN A 69 -13.30 -11.55 14.37
C ASN A 69 -13.52 -10.47 15.45
N SER A 70 -13.02 -10.67 16.68
CA SER A 70 -13.08 -9.65 17.72
C SER A 70 -12.15 -8.48 17.39
N ALA A 71 -12.66 -7.27 17.60
CA ALA A 71 -11.89 -6.04 17.48
C ALA A 71 -10.70 -5.96 18.46
N ASP A 72 -10.71 -6.78 19.52
CA ASP A 72 -9.64 -6.82 20.52
C ASP A 72 -8.34 -7.43 20.01
N VAL A 73 -8.38 -8.24 18.94
CA VAL A 73 -7.18 -8.81 18.30
C VAL A 73 -6.27 -7.71 17.72
N LEU A 74 -6.84 -6.54 17.44
CA LEU A 74 -6.12 -5.43 16.84
C LEU A 74 -5.53 -4.47 17.90
N LYS A 75 -5.88 -4.61 19.18
CA LYS A 75 -5.47 -3.68 20.23
C LYS A 75 -4.17 -4.12 20.90
N ASN A 76 -3.43 -3.13 21.42
CA ASN A 76 -2.20 -3.31 22.20
C ASN A 76 -1.15 -4.16 21.48
N GLN A 77 -1.01 -3.97 20.16
CA GLN A 77 0.03 -4.63 19.40
C GLN A 77 1.39 -4.14 19.90
N GLN A 78 2.20 -5.07 20.40
CA GLN A 78 3.58 -4.78 20.77
C GLN A 78 4.46 -4.92 19.54
N MET A 79 5.22 -3.86 19.24
CA MET A 79 6.18 -3.84 18.14
C MET A 79 7.52 -3.31 18.65
N ALA A 80 8.59 -4.01 18.30
CA ALA A 80 9.94 -3.60 18.62
C ALA A 80 10.63 -2.96 17.41
N TRP A 81 11.58 -2.06 17.66
CA TRP A 81 12.40 -1.45 16.61
C TRP A 81 13.21 -2.48 15.82
N SER A 82 13.54 -3.62 16.43
CA SER A 82 14.22 -4.75 15.80
C SER A 82 13.39 -5.43 14.72
N ASP A 83 12.07 -5.24 14.71
CA ASP A 83 11.16 -5.90 13.77
C ASP A 83 11.09 -5.13 12.44
N LEU A 84 11.40 -3.83 12.45
CA LEU A 84 11.32 -2.96 11.28
C LEU A 84 12.21 -3.37 10.11
N PRO A 85 13.50 -3.76 10.30
CA PRO A 85 14.33 -4.19 9.18
C PRO A 85 13.76 -5.41 8.46
N LEU A 86 13.23 -6.38 9.21
CA LEU A 86 12.61 -7.56 8.63
C LEU A 86 11.31 -7.20 7.92
N ALA A 87 10.47 -6.36 8.53
CA ALA A 87 9.24 -5.87 7.93
C ALA A 87 9.51 -5.12 6.61
N LEU A 88 10.53 -4.27 6.56
CA LEU A 88 10.96 -3.55 5.37
C LEU A 88 11.46 -4.50 4.28
N LEU A 89 12.28 -5.49 4.65
CA LEU A 89 12.82 -6.46 3.71
C LEU A 89 11.70 -7.29 3.07
N LEU A 90 10.82 -7.87 3.89
CA LEU A 90 9.71 -8.70 3.42
C LEU A 90 8.73 -7.90 2.56
N ASN A 91 8.27 -6.74 3.03
CA ASN A 91 7.36 -5.89 2.27
C ASN A 91 8.02 -5.36 0.99
N GLY A 92 9.30 -4.99 1.05
CA GLY A 92 10.07 -4.50 -0.08
C GLY A 92 10.22 -5.55 -1.17
N ILE A 93 10.54 -6.79 -0.79
CA ILE A 93 10.67 -7.91 -1.74
C ILE A 93 9.30 -8.29 -2.33
N VAL A 94 8.29 -8.47 -1.47
CA VAL A 94 6.99 -9.00 -1.89
C VAL A 94 6.19 -7.98 -2.70
N PHE A 95 6.20 -6.71 -2.31
CA PHE A 95 5.35 -5.68 -2.92
C PHE A 95 6.16 -4.54 -3.57
N GLY A 96 7.30 -4.17 -2.99
CA GLY A 96 8.12 -3.04 -3.47
C GLY A 96 8.82 -3.28 -4.81
N LEU A 97 9.24 -4.51 -5.12
CA LEU A 97 9.98 -4.82 -6.36
C LEU A 97 9.20 -4.51 -7.64
N PHE A 98 7.87 -4.44 -7.57
CA PHE A 98 7.01 -4.11 -8.71
C PHE A 98 7.24 -2.71 -9.27
N ILE A 99 7.91 -1.81 -8.54
CA ILE A 99 8.33 -0.52 -9.09
C ILE A 99 9.28 -0.66 -10.28
N LEU A 100 10.01 -1.78 -10.37
CA LEU A 100 10.92 -2.10 -11.47
C LEU A 100 10.20 -2.74 -12.68
N SER A 101 8.87 -2.89 -12.60
CA SER A 101 8.09 -3.47 -13.69
C SER A 101 7.96 -2.48 -14.87
N LYS A 102 7.74 -3.02 -16.06
CA LYS A 102 7.59 -2.21 -17.29
C LYS A 102 6.39 -1.25 -17.22
N GLU A 103 5.43 -1.55 -16.36
CA GLU A 103 4.25 -0.74 -16.12
C GLU A 103 4.61 0.65 -15.55
N PHE A 104 5.74 0.77 -14.83
CA PHE A 104 6.27 2.05 -14.34
C PHE A 104 7.28 2.71 -15.31
N SER A 105 7.49 2.16 -16.51
CA SER A 105 8.45 2.74 -17.47
C SER A 105 7.91 4.05 -18.05
N GLU A 106 8.75 5.09 -18.08
CA GLU A 106 8.43 6.42 -18.63
C GLU A 106 7.83 6.36 -20.04
N LYS A 107 8.31 5.43 -20.88
CA LYS A 107 7.79 5.27 -22.26
C LYS A 107 6.32 4.90 -22.29
N LYS A 108 5.83 4.14 -21.31
CA LYS A 108 4.42 3.75 -21.23
C LYS A 108 3.56 4.91 -20.76
N ILE A 109 4.04 5.65 -19.75
CA ILE A 109 3.33 6.80 -19.18
C ILE A 109 3.15 7.91 -20.22
N LEU A 110 4.20 8.19 -21.00
CA LEU A 110 4.15 9.20 -22.05
C LEU A 110 3.18 8.80 -23.18
N ASN A 111 3.19 7.53 -23.60
CA ASN A 111 2.28 7.06 -24.64
C ASN A 111 0.80 7.12 -24.19
N GLU A 112 0.50 6.71 -22.95
CA GLU A 112 -0.86 6.84 -22.39
C GLU A 112 -1.31 8.30 -22.31
N SER A 113 -0.41 9.21 -21.89
CA SER A 113 -0.73 10.65 -21.86
C SER A 113 -0.96 11.27 -23.24
N HIS A 114 -0.32 10.72 -24.28
CA HIS A 114 -0.48 11.16 -25.66
C HIS A 114 -1.80 10.65 -26.27
N ASP A 115 -2.22 9.43 -25.93
CA ASP A 115 -3.50 8.86 -26.36
C ASP A 115 -4.71 9.52 -25.65
N GLU A 116 -4.52 10.10 -24.46
CA GLU A 116 -5.56 10.87 -23.74
C GLU A 116 -5.74 12.30 -24.24
N LEU A 117 -4.78 12.85 -24.99
CA LEU A 117 -4.93 14.13 -25.68
C LEU A 117 -5.65 13.85 -27.01
N PRO A 118 -6.93 14.22 -27.17
CA PRO A 118 -7.54 14.18 -28.49
C PRO A 118 -6.69 15.02 -29.43
N ASP A 119 -6.60 14.61 -30.68
CA ASP A 119 -5.89 15.29 -31.75
C ASP A 119 -6.40 16.74 -31.88
N GLN A 120 -5.87 17.66 -31.07
CA GLN A 120 -6.23 19.08 -31.03
C GLN A 120 -5.42 19.88 -32.05
N ALA A 121 -4.82 19.22 -33.05
CA ALA A 121 -3.89 19.86 -33.98
C ALA A 121 -4.25 19.69 -35.47
N GLU A 122 -5.46 19.25 -35.81
CA GLU A 122 -5.95 19.28 -37.20
C GLU A 122 -7.30 20.00 -37.31
N THR A 123 -7.29 21.31 -37.08
CA THR A 123 -8.30 22.20 -37.70
C THR A 123 -7.71 22.78 -38.98
N PRO A 124 -8.43 22.68 -40.14
CA PRO A 124 -7.93 23.06 -41.46
C PRO A 124 -7.58 24.54 -41.61
#